data_AF-A0A6G4ZVD7-F1
#
_entry.id   AF-A0A6G4ZVD7-F1
#
_cell.length_a   1.000
_cell.length_b   1.000
_cell.length_c   1.000
_cell.angle_alpha   90.00
_cell.angle_beta   90.00
_cell.angle_gamma   90.00
#
_symmetry.space_group_name_H-M   'P 1'
#
loop_
_entity.id
_entity.type
_entity.pdbx_description
1 polymer ?
#
loop_
_entity_poly.entity_id
_entity_poly.type
_entity_poly.pdbx_seq_one_letter_code
_entity_poly.pdbx_strand_id
1 'polypeptide(L)'
;MAPRNFLVFIPSSGRTVRLEDALATWQVTEDNIVMVRSMNELVVMDQVAPEFTLDSATSEGLYNTKLKTFTNPKTKKPISFSEFVARKFVDFSNVTVQDFKTRRMITLEEALEQNIVDRETGQMVHPETKKPVSFFEASVLGWIVWETTVVTQTGQLTLAQAIRGLSFDQKGTFATHCCKVSMGCMKRFVIML
;
A
#
# COMPACT_ATOMS: atom_id res chain seq x y z
N MET A 1 14.98 10.24 20.05
CA MET A 1 13.89 10.40 21.04
C MET A 1 12.68 10.92 20.29
N ALA A 2 11.60 10.15 20.22
CA ALA A 2 10.34 10.63 19.66
C ALA A 2 9.79 11.79 20.53
N PRO A 3 9.02 12.73 19.97
CA PRO A 3 8.50 13.84 20.74
C PRO A 3 7.43 13.32 21.73
N ARG A 4 7.60 13.66 23.01
CA ARG A 4 6.94 13.02 24.17
C ARG A 4 5.40 13.14 24.26
N ASN A 5 4.75 13.86 23.33
CA ASN A 5 3.33 14.18 23.41
C ASN A 5 2.56 13.91 22.09
N PHE A 6 3.09 13.07 21.20
CA PHE A 6 2.36 12.69 19.98
C PHE A 6 1.47 11.47 20.22
N LEU A 7 0.23 11.60 19.78
CA LEU A 7 -0.75 10.53 19.72
C LEU A 7 -0.84 10.00 18.29
N VAL A 8 -1.03 8.69 18.16
CA VAL A 8 -1.25 8.03 16.89
C VAL A 8 -2.57 7.24 16.96
N PHE A 9 -3.49 7.55 16.06
CA PHE A 9 -4.71 6.79 15.85
C PHE A 9 -4.44 5.65 14.88
N ILE A 10 -4.77 4.43 15.29
CA ILE A 10 -4.57 3.19 14.53
C ILE A 10 -5.96 2.66 14.12
N PRO A 11 -6.40 2.84 12.87
CA PRO A 11 -7.75 2.50 12.43
C PRO A 11 -8.12 1.03 12.66
N SER A 12 -7.18 0.11 12.41
CA SER A 12 -7.37 -1.34 12.57
C SER A 12 -7.72 -1.76 14.01
N SER A 13 -7.26 -1.00 15.00
CA SER A 13 -7.58 -1.23 16.42
C SER A 13 -8.70 -0.32 16.96
N GLY A 14 -9.03 0.75 16.23
CA GLY A 14 -9.92 1.81 16.70
C GLY A 14 -9.38 2.60 17.90
N ARG A 15 -8.07 2.52 18.19
CA ARG A 15 -7.45 3.14 19.37
C ARG A 15 -6.55 4.30 18.99
N THR A 16 -6.50 5.29 19.88
CA THR A 16 -5.48 6.35 19.89
C THR A 16 -4.50 6.05 21.02
N VAL A 17 -3.22 5.86 20.68
CA VAL A 17 -2.16 5.51 21.63
C VAL A 17 -1.02 6.52 21.52
N ARG A 18 -0.13 6.58 22.52
CA ARG A 18 1.08 7.40 22.41
C ARG A 18 2.01 6.81 21.36
N LEU A 19 2.65 7.67 20.58
CA LEU A 19 3.55 7.27 19.53
C LEU A 19 4.72 6.40 20.05
N GLU A 20 5.27 6.76 21.23
CA GLU A 20 6.33 6.00 21.89
C GLU A 20 5.89 4.58 22.27
N ASP A 21 4.69 4.44 22.82
CA ASP A 21 4.13 3.15 23.22
C ASP A 21 3.79 2.31 22.00
N ALA A 22 3.25 2.91 20.95
CA ALA A 22 2.91 2.24 19.69
C ALA A 22 4.15 1.66 19.01
N LEU A 23 5.26 2.41 19.00
CA LEU A 23 6.55 1.94 18.49
C LEU A 23 7.16 0.85 19.39
N ALA A 24 7.12 1.03 20.72
CA ALA A 24 7.66 0.07 21.67
C ALA A 24 6.91 -1.28 21.66
N THR A 25 5.61 -1.25 21.40
CA THR A 25 4.73 -2.42 21.32
C THR A 25 4.56 -2.96 19.90
N TRP A 26 5.29 -2.42 18.92
CA TRP A 26 5.22 -2.82 17.51
C TRP A 26 3.81 -2.75 16.91
N GLN A 27 2.95 -1.89 17.46
CA GLN A 27 1.64 -1.58 16.89
C GLN A 27 1.77 -0.72 15.63
N VAL A 28 2.89 0.00 15.48
CA VAL A 28 3.28 0.76 14.29
C VAL A 28 4.79 0.63 14.06
N THR A 29 5.23 0.82 12.81
CA THR A 29 6.63 0.87 12.36
C THR A 29 6.94 2.23 11.74
N GLU A 30 8.23 2.51 11.57
CA GLU A 30 8.71 3.77 10.98
C GLU A 30 8.23 3.97 9.51
N ASP A 31 7.93 2.88 8.82
CA ASP A 31 7.47 2.88 7.43
C ASP A 31 5.96 3.10 7.29
N ASN A 32 5.19 3.04 8.38
CA ASN A 32 3.76 3.34 8.30
C ASN A 32 3.53 4.75 7.77
N ILE A 33 2.62 4.86 6.80
CA ILE A 33 2.16 6.14 6.29
C ILE A 33 1.25 6.77 7.34
N VAL A 34 1.48 8.03 7.63
CA VAL A 34 0.66 8.83 8.52
C VAL A 34 0.16 10.10 7.84
N MET A 35 -1.00 10.55 8.28
CA MET A 35 -1.51 11.88 8.00
C MET A 35 -1.54 12.69 9.30
N VAL A 36 -1.15 13.97 9.20
CA VAL A 36 -1.27 14.90 10.33
C VAL A 36 -2.73 15.30 10.47
N ARG A 37 -3.39 14.88 11.55
CA ARG A 37 -4.78 15.24 11.86
C ARG A 37 -4.86 16.53 12.65
N SER A 38 -3.94 16.72 13.59
CA SER A 38 -3.81 17.93 14.40
C SER A 38 -2.36 18.13 14.85
N MET A 39 -2.09 19.17 15.64
CA MET A 39 -0.74 19.53 16.09
C MET A 39 -0.01 18.40 16.84
N ASN A 40 -0.75 17.50 17.51
CA ASN A 40 -0.21 16.40 18.31
C ASN A 40 -0.81 15.04 17.95
N GLU A 41 -1.55 14.93 16.85
CA GLU A 41 -2.26 13.71 16.48
C GLU A 41 -1.95 13.31 15.04
N LEU A 42 -1.45 12.09 14.90
CA LEU A 42 -1.22 11.42 13.64
C LEU A 42 -2.28 10.34 13.45
N VAL A 43 -2.70 10.14 12.21
CA VAL A 43 -3.55 9.01 11.83
C VAL A 43 -2.71 8.09 10.98
N VAL A 44 -2.51 6.85 11.41
CA VAL A 44 -1.94 5.80 10.55
C VAL A 44 -2.93 5.58 9.44
N MET A 45 -2.46 5.79 8.22
CA MET A 45 -3.14 5.27 7.06
C MET A 45 -2.95 3.78 7.11
N ASP A 46 -4.05 3.07 7.34
CA ASP A 46 -4.08 1.63 7.25
C ASP A 46 -3.87 1.27 5.79
N GLN A 47 -2.60 1.23 5.38
CA GLN A 47 -2.20 0.53 4.18
C GLN A 47 -2.26 -0.96 4.50
N VAL A 48 -3.44 -1.45 4.90
CA VAL A 48 -3.78 -2.83 4.58
C VAL A 48 -3.91 -2.76 3.07
N ALA A 49 -2.84 -3.08 2.34
CA ALA A 49 -3.09 -3.67 1.05
C ALA A 49 -4.03 -4.83 1.38
N PRO A 50 -5.31 -4.81 0.95
CA PRO A 50 -6.10 -6.03 0.95
C PRO A 50 -5.46 -6.83 -0.17
N GLU A 51 -4.34 -7.49 0.17
CA GLU A 51 -3.55 -8.25 -0.76
C GLU A 51 -4.50 -9.27 -1.36
N PHE A 52 -4.55 -9.30 -2.69
CA PHE A 52 -5.36 -10.24 -3.43
C PHE A 52 -4.86 -11.67 -3.13
N THR A 53 -5.34 -12.22 -2.02
CA THR A 53 -4.98 -13.52 -1.46
C THR A 53 -5.88 -14.60 -2.04
N LEU A 54 -5.45 -15.86 -1.92
CA LEU A 54 -6.21 -16.99 -2.40
C LEU A 54 -7.61 -17.06 -1.75
N ASP A 55 -7.70 -16.78 -0.45
CA ASP A 55 -8.95 -16.83 0.32
C ASP A 55 -9.94 -15.74 -0.10
N SER A 56 -9.50 -14.48 -0.23
CA SER A 56 -10.34 -13.39 -0.73
C SER A 56 -10.76 -13.65 -2.18
N ALA A 57 -9.81 -14.02 -3.05
CA ALA A 57 -10.11 -14.29 -4.46
C ALA A 57 -11.14 -15.43 -4.64
N THR A 58 -11.06 -16.46 -3.78
CA THR A 58 -12.02 -17.58 -3.80
C THR A 58 -13.38 -17.15 -3.26
N SER A 59 -13.40 -16.43 -2.13
CA SER A 59 -14.64 -15.98 -1.48
C SER A 59 -15.42 -15.00 -2.35
N GLU A 60 -14.72 -14.16 -3.10
CA GLU A 60 -15.32 -13.20 -4.06
C GLU A 60 -15.67 -13.85 -5.41
N GLY A 61 -15.29 -15.11 -5.62
CA GLY A 61 -15.53 -15.85 -6.85
C GLY A 61 -14.71 -15.33 -8.04
N LEU A 62 -13.55 -14.73 -7.75
CA LEU A 62 -12.54 -14.26 -8.71
C LEU A 62 -11.58 -15.37 -9.12
N TYR A 63 -11.44 -16.42 -8.30
CA TYR A 63 -10.58 -17.57 -8.58
C TYR A 63 -11.25 -18.89 -8.22
N ASN A 64 -11.07 -19.90 -9.08
CA ASN A 64 -11.52 -21.25 -8.83
C ASN A 64 -10.33 -22.13 -8.43
N THR A 65 -10.27 -22.51 -7.16
CA THR A 65 -9.15 -23.30 -6.60
C THR A 65 -9.03 -24.71 -7.18
N LYS A 66 -10.17 -25.32 -7.59
CA LYS A 66 -10.21 -26.67 -8.15
C LYS A 66 -9.68 -26.70 -9.59
N LEU A 67 -10.11 -25.74 -10.38
CA LEU A 67 -9.71 -25.62 -11.78
C LEU A 67 -8.39 -24.84 -11.95
N LYS A 68 -7.95 -24.15 -10.90
CA LYS A 68 -6.79 -23.24 -10.90
C LYS A 68 -6.92 -22.11 -11.94
N THR A 69 -8.14 -21.64 -12.16
CA THR A 69 -8.48 -20.63 -13.19
C THR A 69 -9.08 -19.37 -12.58
N PHE A 70 -8.74 -18.23 -13.19
CA PHE A 70 -9.42 -16.97 -12.91
C PHE A 70 -10.85 -17.00 -13.46
N THR A 71 -11.75 -16.33 -12.74
CA THR A 71 -13.19 -16.38 -13.02
C THR A 71 -13.74 -14.96 -13.04
N ASN A 72 -14.62 -14.69 -13.99
CA ASN A 72 -15.37 -13.44 -13.99
C ASN A 72 -16.43 -13.47 -12.88
N PRO A 73 -16.41 -12.53 -11.92
CA PRO A 73 -17.32 -12.56 -10.77
C PRO A 73 -18.80 -12.40 -11.17
N LYS A 74 -19.09 -11.74 -12.31
CA LYS A 74 -20.45 -11.50 -12.81
C LYS A 74 -21.03 -12.70 -13.56
N THR A 75 -20.25 -13.29 -14.47
CA THR A 75 -20.73 -14.39 -15.34
C THR A 75 -20.42 -15.77 -14.79
N LYS A 76 -19.54 -15.86 -13.79
CA LYS A 76 -18.97 -17.11 -13.22
C LYS A 76 -18.28 -18.00 -14.27
N LYS A 77 -17.88 -17.42 -15.40
CA LYS A 77 -17.14 -18.11 -16.45
C LYS A 77 -15.63 -17.97 -16.25
N PRO A 78 -14.83 -18.99 -16.62
CA PRO A 78 -13.38 -18.87 -16.62
C PRO A 78 -12.94 -17.81 -17.63
N ILE A 79 -11.93 -17.03 -17.25
CA ILE A 79 -11.28 -16.02 -18.10
C ILE A 79 -9.76 -16.16 -17.97
N SER A 80 -9.03 -15.68 -18.97
CA SER A 80 -7.57 -15.66 -18.92
C SER A 80 -7.07 -14.68 -17.86
N PHE A 81 -5.86 -14.90 -17.35
CA PHE A 81 -5.25 -13.98 -16.40
C PHE A 81 -5.05 -12.56 -16.98
N SER A 82 -4.64 -12.46 -18.24
CA SER A 82 -4.53 -11.19 -18.95
C SER A 82 -5.88 -10.45 -19.04
N GLU A 83 -6.96 -11.17 -19.32
CA GLU A 83 -8.30 -10.59 -19.32
C GLU A 83 -8.75 -10.18 -17.90
N PHE A 84 -8.41 -10.98 -16.89
CA PHE A 84 -8.69 -10.67 -15.48
C PHE A 84 -8.05 -9.34 -15.05
N VAL A 85 -6.76 -9.14 -15.40
CA VAL A 85 -6.02 -7.90 -15.14
C VAL A 85 -6.63 -6.73 -15.93
N ALA A 86 -6.89 -6.92 -17.22
CA ALA A 86 -7.42 -5.86 -18.10
C ALA A 86 -8.82 -5.37 -17.67
N ARG A 87 -9.66 -6.25 -17.13
CA ARG A 87 -11.01 -5.91 -16.65
C ARG A 87 -11.01 -5.12 -15.33
N LYS A 88 -9.84 -4.96 -14.68
CA LYS A 88 -9.65 -4.21 -13.42
C LYS A 88 -10.61 -4.65 -12.31
N PHE A 89 -10.86 -5.96 -12.20
CA PHE A 89 -11.56 -6.50 -11.01
C PHE A 89 -10.74 -6.29 -9.74
N VAL A 90 -9.42 -6.26 -9.89
CA VAL A 90 -8.43 -5.93 -8.86
C VAL A 90 -7.45 -4.93 -9.50
N ASP A 91 -6.97 -3.97 -8.72
CA ASP A 91 -6.02 -2.97 -9.21
C ASP A 91 -4.57 -3.49 -9.16
N PHE A 92 -4.07 -4.01 -10.27
CA PHE A 92 -2.69 -4.50 -10.35
C PHE A 92 -1.65 -3.42 -10.67
N SER A 93 -2.01 -2.13 -10.69
CA SER A 93 -1.11 -1.05 -11.12
C SER A 93 0.16 -0.92 -10.27
N ASN A 94 0.05 -1.34 -9.02
CA ASN A 94 1.11 -1.31 -8.02
C ASN A 94 1.80 -2.68 -7.84
N VAL A 95 1.51 -3.66 -8.70
CA VAL A 95 2.07 -5.00 -8.57
C VAL A 95 3.36 -5.13 -9.35
N THR A 96 4.40 -5.55 -8.64
CA THR A 96 5.72 -5.86 -9.20
C THR A 96 5.99 -7.36 -9.11
N VAL A 97 6.76 -7.86 -10.07
CA VAL A 97 7.11 -9.26 -10.22
C VAL A 97 8.63 -9.38 -10.28
N GLN A 98 9.18 -10.37 -9.60
CA GLN A 98 10.60 -10.68 -9.61
C GLN A 98 11.00 -11.40 -10.89
N ASP A 99 11.89 -10.79 -11.68
CA ASP A 99 12.58 -11.47 -12.76
C ASP A 99 13.84 -12.18 -12.24
N PHE A 100 13.82 -13.51 -12.27
CA PHE A 100 14.96 -14.34 -11.87
C PHE A 100 16.15 -14.30 -12.84
N LYS A 101 15.94 -13.89 -14.10
CA LYS A 101 17.02 -13.77 -15.09
C LYS A 101 17.86 -12.53 -14.82
N THR A 102 17.21 -11.37 -14.66
CA THR A 102 17.89 -10.09 -14.43
C THR A 102 18.07 -9.75 -12.95
N ARG A 103 17.43 -10.50 -12.04
CA ARG A 103 17.41 -10.27 -10.58
C ARG A 103 16.82 -8.91 -10.20
N ARG A 104 15.84 -8.43 -10.96
CA ARG A 104 15.17 -7.14 -10.73
C ARG A 104 13.66 -7.34 -10.54
N MET A 105 13.04 -6.39 -9.84
CA MET A 105 11.58 -6.27 -9.83
C MET A 105 11.15 -5.48 -11.08
N ILE A 106 10.16 -5.99 -11.79
CA ILE A 106 9.56 -5.37 -12.97
C ILE A 106 8.06 -5.24 -12.75
N THR A 107 7.38 -4.45 -13.56
CA THR A 107 5.91 -4.33 -13.47
C THR A 107 5.21 -5.60 -13.91
N LEU A 108 3.97 -5.83 -13.45
CA LEU A 108 3.18 -6.97 -13.91
C LEU A 108 2.98 -6.98 -15.43
N GLU A 109 2.82 -5.80 -16.04
CA GLU A 109 2.68 -5.66 -17.50
C GLU A 109 3.93 -6.15 -18.22
N GLU A 110 5.12 -5.68 -17.82
CA GLU A 110 6.39 -6.16 -18.37
C GLU A 110 6.58 -7.67 -18.15
N ALA A 111 6.17 -8.20 -17.00
CA ALA A 111 6.26 -9.63 -16.71
C ALA A 111 5.39 -10.48 -17.63
N LEU A 112 4.20 -9.99 -18.01
CA LEU A 112 3.33 -10.62 -19.01
C LEU A 112 3.93 -10.50 -20.41
N GLU A 113 4.54 -9.36 -20.75
CA GLU A 113 5.22 -9.14 -22.02
C GLU A 113 6.38 -10.11 -22.22
N GLN A 114 7.20 -10.29 -21.18
CA GLN A 114 8.38 -11.16 -21.19
C GLN A 114 8.07 -12.64 -20.96
N ASN A 115 6.78 -13.02 -20.82
CA ASN A 115 6.33 -14.38 -20.48
C ASN A 115 6.97 -14.93 -19.19
N ILE A 116 7.23 -14.06 -18.22
CA ILE A 116 7.63 -14.45 -16.86
C ILE A 116 6.40 -14.93 -16.08
N VAL A 117 5.27 -14.26 -16.30
CA VAL A 117 3.94 -14.69 -15.87
C VAL A 117 3.15 -15.12 -17.11
N ASP A 118 2.57 -16.31 -17.05
CA ASP A 118 1.73 -16.85 -18.10
C ASP A 118 0.42 -16.04 -18.22
N ARG A 119 0.11 -15.57 -19.44
CA ARG A 119 -1.03 -14.68 -19.71
C ARG A 119 -2.39 -15.36 -19.61
N GLU A 120 -2.43 -16.69 -19.72
CA GLU A 120 -3.67 -17.46 -19.66
C GLU A 120 -3.98 -17.90 -18.24
N THR A 121 -2.96 -18.41 -17.54
CA THR A 121 -3.10 -19.08 -16.26
C THR A 121 -2.63 -18.25 -15.07
N GLY A 122 -1.86 -17.19 -15.29
CA GLY A 122 -1.21 -16.39 -14.23
C GLY A 122 -0.14 -17.16 -13.47
N GLN A 123 0.37 -18.25 -14.03
CA GLN A 123 1.40 -19.08 -13.40
C GLN A 123 2.79 -18.58 -13.77
N MET A 124 3.74 -18.78 -12.86
CA MET A 124 5.17 -18.56 -13.06
C MET A 124 5.88 -19.91 -13.08
N VAL A 125 7.12 -19.94 -13.55
CA VAL A 125 7.96 -21.15 -13.50
C VAL A 125 9.04 -20.97 -12.45
N HIS A 126 9.13 -21.91 -11.53
CA HIS A 126 10.18 -21.90 -10.51
C HIS A 126 11.57 -21.98 -11.18
N PRO A 127 12.52 -21.07 -10.86
CA PRO A 127 13.80 -21.00 -11.55
C PRO A 127 14.64 -22.28 -11.42
N GLU A 128 14.65 -22.88 -10.22
CA GLU A 128 15.41 -24.12 -9.93
C GLU A 128 14.65 -25.39 -10.32
N THR A 129 13.45 -25.60 -9.78
CA THR A 129 12.70 -26.86 -9.94
C THR A 129 11.98 -27.00 -11.28
N LYS A 130 11.86 -25.90 -12.06
CA LYS A 130 11.08 -25.81 -13.30
C LYS A 130 9.61 -26.20 -13.18
N LYS A 131 9.09 -26.24 -11.95
CA LYS A 131 7.66 -26.52 -11.69
C LYS A 131 6.83 -25.25 -11.85
N PRO A 132 5.54 -25.38 -12.25
CA PRO A 132 4.62 -24.26 -12.24
C PRO A 132 4.34 -23.82 -10.80
N VAL A 133 4.33 -22.50 -10.59
CA VAL A 133 4.02 -21.83 -9.33
C VAL A 133 2.83 -20.92 -9.60
N SER A 134 1.77 -21.04 -8.81
CA SER A 134 0.57 -20.21 -9.00
C SER A 134 0.83 -18.76 -8.60
N PHE A 135 0.04 -17.81 -9.14
CA PHE A 135 0.11 -16.40 -8.75
C PHE A 135 0.11 -16.20 -7.22
N PHE A 136 -0.80 -16.87 -6.52
CA PHE A 136 -0.92 -16.75 -5.06
C PHE A 136 0.27 -17.35 -4.31
N GLU A 137 0.82 -18.46 -4.80
CA GLU A 137 2.01 -19.06 -4.23
C GLU A 137 3.25 -18.18 -4.47
N ALA A 138 3.37 -17.61 -5.66
CA ALA A 138 4.42 -16.64 -5.98
C ALA A 138 4.31 -15.37 -5.11
N SER A 139 3.09 -14.93 -4.79
CA SER A 139 2.84 -13.86 -3.82
C SER A 139 3.36 -14.23 -2.43
N VAL A 140 3.06 -15.44 -1.93
CA VAL A 140 3.53 -15.92 -0.61
C VAL A 140 5.05 -16.08 -0.57
N LEU A 141 5.66 -16.48 -1.68
CA LEU A 141 7.12 -16.60 -1.81
C LEU A 141 7.83 -15.24 -1.97
N GLY A 142 7.09 -14.13 -2.05
CA GLY A 142 7.64 -12.78 -2.23
C GLY A 142 8.14 -12.50 -3.65
N TRP A 143 7.74 -13.31 -4.64
CA TRP A 143 8.07 -13.10 -6.05
C TRP A 143 7.13 -12.10 -6.71
N ILE A 144 5.92 -11.96 -6.16
CA ILE A 144 4.94 -10.96 -6.55
C ILE A 144 4.68 -10.10 -5.34
N VAL A 145 4.88 -8.79 -5.48
CA VAL A 145 4.78 -7.85 -4.38
C VAL A 145 3.86 -6.71 -4.80
N TRP A 146 2.92 -6.39 -3.93
CA TRP A 146 2.12 -5.18 -4.03
C TRP A 146 2.97 -4.03 -3.49
N GLU A 147 3.59 -3.28 -4.39
CA GLU A 147 4.32 -2.07 -4.05
C GLU A 147 3.30 -1.03 -3.63
N THR A 148 3.06 -0.89 -2.32
CA THR A 148 2.37 0.29 -1.80
C THR A 148 3.21 1.48 -2.21
N THR A 149 2.83 2.10 -3.32
CA THR A 149 3.30 3.43 -3.65
C THR A 149 2.81 4.29 -2.49
N VAL A 150 3.73 4.59 -1.58
CA VAL A 150 3.71 5.78 -0.73
C VAL A 150 3.68 6.97 -1.69
N VAL A 151 2.57 7.16 -2.39
CA VAL A 151 2.25 8.44 -2.98
C VAL A 151 2.03 9.28 -1.74
N THR A 152 3.06 9.99 -1.30
CA THR A 152 2.89 11.13 -0.41
C THR A 152 2.11 12.15 -1.24
N GLN A 153 0.81 11.92 -1.41
CA GLN A 153 -0.13 12.95 -1.80
C GLN A 153 0.14 14.09 -0.83
N THR A 154 0.27 15.31 -1.34
CA THR A 154 0.51 16.52 -0.55
C THR A 154 -0.27 16.48 0.77
N GLY A 155 0.40 16.16 1.89
CA GLY A 155 -0.22 15.96 3.21
C GLY A 155 0.01 14.61 3.91
N GLN A 156 0.55 13.58 3.22
CA GLN A 156 0.93 12.29 3.81
C GLN A 156 2.45 12.18 3.98
N LEU A 157 2.91 11.55 5.08
CA LEU A 157 4.33 11.38 5.46
C LEU A 157 4.54 9.97 6.01
N THR A 158 5.75 9.43 5.96
CA THR A 158 6.07 8.24 6.79
C THR A 158 6.22 8.63 8.26
N LEU A 159 6.03 7.68 9.16
CA LEU A 159 6.26 7.89 10.58
C LEU A 159 7.71 8.32 10.85
N ALA A 160 8.68 7.76 10.13
CA ALA A 160 10.09 8.18 10.16
C ALA A 160 10.26 9.67 9.81
N GLN A 161 9.63 10.10 8.71
CA GLN A 161 9.69 11.49 8.24
C GLN A 161 8.99 12.43 9.22
N ALA A 162 7.83 12.04 9.74
CA ALA A 162 7.10 12.78 10.76
C ALA A 162 7.95 12.92 12.03
N ILE A 163 8.49 11.83 12.58
CA ILE A 163 9.32 11.87 13.79
C ILE A 163 10.53 12.78 13.60
N ARG A 164 11.26 12.67 12.46
CA ARG A 164 12.43 13.51 12.17
C ARG A 164 12.08 14.99 12.09
N GLY A 165 10.97 15.33 11.44
CA GLY A 165 10.47 16.72 11.38
C GLY A 165 10.01 17.25 12.74
N LEU A 166 9.43 16.39 13.58
CA LEU A 166 8.94 16.73 14.91
C LEU A 166 10.05 16.81 15.98
N SER A 167 11.23 16.22 15.72
CA SER A 167 12.40 16.37 16.59
C SER A 167 13.07 17.75 16.51
N PHE A 168 12.63 18.64 15.61
CA PHE A 168 13.04 20.04 15.57
C PHE A 168 12.16 20.93 16.47
N ASP A 169 12.26 20.75 17.79
CA ASP A 169 12.44 21.89 18.71
C ASP A 169 12.66 21.42 20.15
N GLN A 170 13.88 21.56 20.67
CA GLN A 170 14.10 21.75 22.11
C GLN A 170 14.77 23.09 22.41
N LYS A 171 14.88 23.98 21.42
CA LYS A 171 15.45 25.32 21.58
C LYS A 171 14.70 26.28 20.66
N GLY A 172 13.51 26.66 21.14
CA GLY A 172 12.54 27.52 20.47
C GLY A 172 13.20 28.56 19.58
N THR A 173 13.21 28.30 18.28
CA THR A 173 13.53 29.30 17.26
C THR A 173 12.72 28.96 16.02
N PHE A 174 11.53 29.57 15.91
CA PHE A 174 10.78 29.58 14.68
C PHE A 174 11.61 30.30 13.61
N ALA A 175 12.31 29.54 12.78
CA ALA A 175 12.81 30.05 11.51
C ALA A 175 11.62 30.16 10.56
N THR A 176 11.04 31.35 10.53
CA THR A 176 10.12 31.82 9.51
C THR A 176 10.79 31.67 8.15
N HIS A 177 10.59 30.53 7.48
CA HIS A 177 10.73 30.42 6.03
C HIS A 177 9.55 29.62 5.51
N CYS A 178 8.52 30.38 5.17
CA CYS A 178 7.34 30.02 4.40
C CYS A 178 7.59 28.87 3.41
N CYS A 179 7.03 27.69 3.70
CA CYS A 179 6.51 26.87 2.64
C CYS A 179 5.15 27.48 2.25
N LYS A 180 5.14 28.29 1.19
CA LYS A 180 3.90 28.70 0.52
C LYS A 180 3.19 27.44 0.03
N VAL A 181 2.23 26.94 0.79
CA VAL A 181 1.13 26.13 0.26
C VAL A 181 -0.11 26.99 0.41
N SER A 182 -0.61 27.46 -0.72
CA SER A 182 -1.80 28.29 -0.81
C SER A 182 -3.03 27.52 -0.33
N MET A 183 -3.67 27.98 0.75
CA MET A 183 -5.10 27.78 0.97
C MET A 183 -5.63 29.03 1.67
N GLY A 184 -6.41 29.83 0.93
CA GLY A 184 -6.94 31.10 1.42
C GLY A 184 -7.78 31.84 0.38
N CYS A 185 -8.72 31.16 -0.28
CA CYS A 185 -9.83 31.81 -0.97
C CYS A 185 -11.14 31.33 -0.33
N MET A 186 -11.41 31.79 0.88
CA MET A 186 -12.76 31.83 1.44
C MET A 186 -13.06 33.29 1.77
N LYS A 187 -13.96 33.85 0.96
CA LYS A 187 -14.39 35.25 1.04
C LYS A 187 -15.08 35.51 2.38
N ARG A 188 -14.67 36.61 3.01
CA ARG A 188 -15.41 37.36 4.03
C ARG A 188 -16.86 37.57 3.56
N PHE A 189 -17.83 37.02 4.30
CA PHE A 189 -19.15 37.66 4.42
C PHE A 189 -19.11 38.50 5.71
N VAL A 190 -19.22 39.80 5.52
CA VAL A 190 -19.38 40.77 6.61
C VAL A 190 -20.85 40.72 7.02
N ILE A 191 -21.12 40.45 8.29
CA ILE A 191 -22.36 40.85 8.96
C ILE A 191 -21.92 41.89 10.00
N MET A 192 -22.33 43.14 9.80
CA MET A 192 -22.41 44.14 10.85
C MET A 192 -23.89 44.54 10.95
N LEU A 193 -24.42 44.39 12.18
CA LEU A 193 -25.61 45.01 12.78
C LEU A 193 -26.80 45.36 11.88
#